data_AF-A0A0Z8GAB1-F1
#
_entry.id   AF-A0A0Z8GAB1-F1
#
_cell.length_a   1.000
_cell.length_b   1.000
_cell.length_c   1.000
_cell.angle_alpha   90.00
_cell.angle_beta   90.00
_cell.angle_gamma   90.00
#
_symmetry.space_group_name_H-M   'P 1'
#
loop_
_entity.id
_entity.type
_entity.pdbx_description
1 polymer ?
#
loop_
_entity_poly.entity_id
_entity_poly.type
_entity_poly.pdbx_seq_one_letter_code
_entity_poly.pdbx_strand_id
1 'polypeptide(L)'
;MKKILKLKKKAFTLVEMLVVLGIISLLLLIFVPNLSQQKDAIQKKGNAAVIKVVESQMELYELEHDKEATVADLQADGYITEKQAEQYAKAKK
;
A
#
# COMPACT_ATOMS: atom_id res chain seq x y z
N MET A 1 38.37 -2.25 -57.24
CA MET A 1 37.22 -2.52 -56.33
C MET A 1 37.52 -1.86 -54.99
N LYS A 2 36.91 -0.70 -54.68
CA LYS A 2 37.13 0.02 -53.41
C LYS A 2 36.36 -0.68 -52.30
N LYS A 3 37.06 -1.32 -51.35
CA LYS A 3 36.47 -1.88 -50.12
C LYS A 3 35.93 -0.72 -49.27
N ILE A 4 34.61 -0.66 -49.13
CA ILE A 4 33.94 0.25 -48.21
C ILE A 4 34.19 -0.28 -46.79
N LEU A 5 35.08 0.38 -46.05
CA LEU A 5 35.34 0.10 -44.65
C LEU A 5 34.09 0.46 -43.82
N LYS A 6 33.33 -0.55 -43.40
CA LYS A 6 32.22 -0.39 -42.44
C LYS A 6 32.80 0.02 -41.09
N LEU A 7 32.72 1.31 -40.75
CA LEU A 7 32.98 1.83 -39.41
C LEU A 7 31.94 1.25 -38.44
N LYS A 8 32.32 0.27 -37.62
CA LYS A 8 31.49 -0.21 -36.51
C LYS A 8 31.43 0.87 -35.42
N LYS A 9 30.33 1.61 -35.35
CA LYS A 9 30.04 2.54 -34.24
C LYS A 9 29.77 1.71 -32.98
N LYS A 10 30.44 2.04 -31.86
CA LYS A 10 30.17 1.41 -30.56
C LYS A 10 28.85 1.99 -30.02
N ALA A 11 27.78 1.18 -30.01
CA ALA A 11 26.43 1.56 -29.53
C ALA A 11 26.30 1.49 -27.99
N PHE A 12 27.32 1.95 -27.28
CA PHE A 12 27.34 1.96 -25.81
C PHE A 12 28.14 3.17 -25.32
N THR A 13 27.72 4.34 -25.77
CA THR A 13 28.31 5.63 -25.41
C THR A 13 27.72 6.14 -24.10
N LEU A 14 28.44 7.03 -23.43
CA LEU A 14 27.93 7.73 -22.25
C LEU A 14 26.67 8.56 -22.58
N VAL A 15 26.59 9.10 -23.80
CA VAL A 15 25.42 9.87 -24.27
C VAL A 15 24.18 8.99 -24.33
N GLU A 16 24.28 7.76 -24.84
CA GLU A 16 23.16 6.81 -24.83
C GLU A 16 22.73 6.47 -23.39
N MET A 17 23.67 6.26 -22.47
CA MET A 17 23.35 6.01 -21.05
C MET A 17 22.65 7.21 -20.40
N LEU A 18 23.02 8.45 -20.73
CA LEU A 18 22.34 9.65 -20.22
C LEU A 18 20.90 9.75 -20.74
N VAL A 19 20.66 9.45 -22.01
CA VAL A 19 19.31 9.44 -22.59
C VAL A 19 18.46 8.35 -21.94
N VAL A 20 19.01 7.15 -21.73
CA VAL A 20 18.31 6.05 -21.05
C VAL A 20 17.94 6.41 -19.62
N LEU A 21 18.88 6.97 -18.84
CA LEU A 21 18.61 7.41 -17.48
C LEU A 21 17.57 8.54 -17.44
N GLY A 22 17.56 9.43 -18.44
CA GLY A 22 16.54 10.46 -18.59
C GLY A 22 15.15 9.90 -18.88
N ILE A 23 15.05 8.85 -19.70
CA ILE A 23 13.77 8.18 -19.96
C ILE A 23 13.29 7.46 -18.69
N ILE A 24 14.17 6.74 -17.99
CA ILE A 24 13.82 6.03 -16.74
C ILE A 24 13.36 7.02 -15.66
N SER A 25 14.04 8.17 -15.51
CA SER A 25 13.64 9.17 -14.52
C SER A 25 12.25 9.76 -14.80
N LEU A 26 11.91 10.02 -16.07
CA LEU A 26 10.56 10.47 -16.46
C LEU A 26 9.50 9.40 -16.16
N LEU A 27 9.77 8.13 -16.48
CA LEU A 27 8.86 7.03 -16.17
C LEU A 27 8.66 6.88 -14.65
N LEU A 28 9.72 6.99 -13.86
CA LEU A 28 9.64 6.94 -12.39
C LEU A 28 8.81 8.09 -11.83
N LEU A 29 8.97 9.32 -12.35
CA LEU A 29 8.15 10.47 -11.94
C LEU A 29 6.65 10.25 -12.18
N ILE A 30 6.26 9.55 -13.24
CA ILE A 30 4.85 9.22 -13.51
C ILE A 30 4.40 8.03 -12.65
N PHE A 31 5.25 7.02 -12.45
CA PHE A 31 4.89 5.78 -11.77
C PHE A 31 4.84 5.91 -10.24
N VAL A 32 5.79 6.63 -9.63
CA VAL A 32 5.88 6.83 -8.17
C VAL A 32 4.60 7.44 -7.57
N PRO A 33 4.03 8.55 -8.08
CA PRO A 33 2.80 9.12 -7.52
C PRO A 33 1.60 8.19 -7.70
N ASN A 34 1.54 7.42 -8.79
CA ASN A 34 0.48 6.44 -9.01
C ASN A 34 0.58 5.27 -8.02
N LEU A 35 1.79 4.78 -7.76
CA LEU A 35 2.05 3.72 -6.79
C LEU A 35 1.76 4.16 -5.35
N SER A 36 2.17 5.38 -4.98
CA SER A 36 1.89 5.94 -3.65
C SER A 36 0.39 6.03 -3.38
N GLN A 37 -0.39 6.54 -4.34
CA GLN A 37 -1.85 6.64 -4.20
C GLN A 37 -2.53 5.27 -4.07
N GLN A 38 -2.05 4.25 -4.80
CA GLN A 38 -2.57 2.89 -4.65
C GLN A 38 -2.26 2.30 -3.27
N LYS A 39 -1.07 2.54 -2.73
CA LYS A 39 -0.71 2.12 -1.37
C LYS A 39 -1.64 2.77 -0.33
N ASP A 40 -1.90 4.07 -0.45
CA ASP A 40 -2.80 4.80 0.45
C ASP A 40 -4.25 4.29 0.34
N ALA A 41 -4.72 4.01 -0.87
CA ALA A 41 -6.05 3.44 -1.09
C ALA A 41 -6.18 2.03 -0.48
N ILE A 42 -5.15 1.19 -0.61
CA ILE A 42 -5.11 -0.15 0.01
C ILE A 42 -5.10 -0.02 1.53
N GLN A 43 -4.32 0.88 2.10
CA GLN A 43 -4.30 1.12 3.56
C GLN A 43 -5.67 1.58 4.07
N LYS A 44 -6.33 2.51 3.37
CA LYS A 44 -7.69 2.96 3.72
C LYS A 44 -8.70 1.82 3.65
N LYS A 45 -8.68 1.02 2.59
CA LYS A 45 -9.57 -0.15 2.45
C LYS A 45 -9.31 -1.20 3.53
N GLY A 46 -8.03 -1.47 3.85
CA GLY A 46 -7.64 -2.39 4.91
C GLY A 46 -8.13 -1.91 6.29
N ASN A 47 -7.94 -0.64 6.61
CA ASN A 47 -8.43 -0.06 7.85
C ASN A 47 -9.96 -0.13 7.94
N ALA A 48 -10.67 0.18 6.86
CA ALA A 48 -12.14 0.07 6.82
C ALA A 48 -12.63 -1.36 7.04
N ALA A 49 -11.91 -2.36 6.51
CA ALA A 49 -12.22 -3.76 6.77
C ALA A 49 -12.02 -4.14 8.24
N VAL A 50 -10.94 -3.66 8.87
CA VAL A 50 -10.68 -3.88 10.30
C VAL A 50 -11.76 -3.23 11.17
N ILE A 51 -12.17 -2.00 10.85
CA ILE A 51 -13.28 -1.32 11.54
C ILE A 51 -14.55 -2.17 11.49
N LYS A 52 -14.92 -2.62 10.29
CA LYS A 52 -16.12 -3.44 10.10
C LYS A 52 -16.05 -4.75 10.89
N VAL A 53 -14.90 -5.40 10.94
CA VAL A 53 -14.72 -6.63 11.73
C VAL A 53 -14.95 -6.34 13.21
N VAL A 54 -14.33 -5.28 13.76
CA VAL A 54 -14.49 -4.91 15.17
C VAL A 54 -15.95 -4.57 15.49
N GLU A 55 -16.63 -3.80 14.64
CA GLU A 55 -18.05 -3.47 14.79
C GLU A 55 -18.94 -4.72 14.75
N SER A 56 -18.70 -5.65 13.83
CA SER A 56 -19.44 -6.92 13.81
C SER A 56 -19.17 -7.79 15.06
N GLN A 57 -17.96 -7.74 15.63
CA GLN A 57 -17.70 -8.41 16.90
C GLN A 57 -18.39 -7.69 18.07
N MET A 58 -18.47 -6.35 18.07
CA MET A 58 -19.25 -5.58 19.04
C MET A 58 -20.71 -6.03 19.00
N GLU A 59 -21.35 -6.02 17.82
CA GLU A 59 -22.75 -6.43 17.66
C GLU A 59 -22.99 -7.87 18.16
N LEU A 60 -22.07 -8.79 17.87
CA LEU A 60 -22.17 -10.17 18.35
C LEU A 60 -22.06 -10.24 19.88
N TYR A 61 -21.12 -9.49 20.45
CA TYR A 61 -20.92 -9.44 21.89
C TYR A 61 -22.12 -8.87 22.63
N GLU A 62 -22.74 -7.81 22.09
CA GLU A 62 -23.97 -7.21 22.61
C GLU A 62 -25.14 -8.21 22.59
N LEU A 63 -25.24 -9.00 21.53
CA LEU A 63 -26.25 -10.05 21.43
C LEU A 63 -26.05 -11.18 22.44
N GLU A 64 -24.79 -11.55 22.73
CA GLU A 64 -24.47 -12.63 23.66
C GLU A 64 -24.57 -12.22 25.14
N HIS A 65 -24.27 -10.96 25.46
CA HIS A 65 -24.13 -10.48 26.83
C HIS A 65 -25.21 -9.47 27.27
N ASP A 66 -26.14 -9.10 26.39
CA ASP A 66 -27.24 -8.14 26.65
C ASP A 66 -26.73 -6.81 27.25
N LYS A 67 -25.53 -6.40 26.84
CA LYS A 67 -24.82 -5.20 27.33
C LYS A 67 -24.10 -4.53 26.17
N GLU A 68 -24.01 -3.20 26.19
CA GLU A 68 -23.26 -2.43 25.18
C GLU A 68 -21.79 -2.85 25.17
N ALA A 69 -21.25 -3.16 23.99
CA ALA A 69 -19.90 -3.66 23.83
C ALA A 69 -18.90 -2.51 23.81
N THR A 70 -17.80 -2.64 24.54
CA THR A 70 -16.64 -1.77 24.36
C THR A 70 -15.49 -2.52 23.69
N VAL A 71 -14.60 -1.77 23.02
CA VAL A 71 -13.36 -2.32 22.46
C VAL A 71 -12.54 -3.03 23.54
N ALA A 72 -12.59 -2.56 24.79
CA ALA A 72 -11.91 -3.18 25.91
C ALA A 72 -12.52 -4.54 26.28
N ASP A 73 -13.85 -4.68 26.24
CA ASP A 73 -14.54 -5.96 26.47
C ASP A 73 -14.13 -6.99 25.40
N LEU A 74 -14.09 -6.56 24.13
CA LEU A 74 -13.71 -7.41 23.00
C LEU A 74 -12.25 -7.87 23.06
N GLN A 75 -11.36 -7.03 23.62
CA GLN A 75 -9.96 -7.42 23.85
C GLN A 75 -9.83 -8.36 25.05
N ALA A 76 -10.57 -8.09 26.13
CA ALA A 76 -10.55 -8.89 27.35
C ALA A 76 -11.05 -10.33 27.08
N ASP A 77 -12.10 -10.44 26.28
CA ASP A 77 -12.74 -11.72 25.97
C ASP A 77 -12.16 -12.36 24.68
N GLY A 78 -11.17 -11.72 24.05
CA GLY A 78 -10.37 -12.31 22.97
C GLY A 78 -11.02 -12.30 21.59
N TYR A 79 -12.12 -11.56 21.39
CA TYR A 79 -12.79 -11.40 20.09
C TYR A 79 -11.93 -10.61 19.09
N ILE A 80 -11.05 -9.73 19.57
CA ILE A 80 -10.15 -8.93 18.73
C ILE A 80 -8.71 -8.92 19.27
N THR A 81 -7.75 -8.79 18.36
CA THR A 81 -6.32 -8.64 18.71
C THR A 81 -5.97 -7.21 19.10
N GLU A 82 -4.88 -7.04 19.87
CA GLU A 82 -4.32 -5.71 20.20
C GLU A 82 -4.05 -4.85 18.96
N LYS A 83 -3.56 -5.48 17.88
CA LYS A 83 -3.34 -4.79 16.59
C LYS A 83 -4.64 -4.25 15.99
N GLN A 84 -5.73 -5.01 16.06
CA GLN A 84 -7.03 -4.57 15.54
C GLN A 84 -7.63 -3.45 16.40
N ALA A 85 -7.48 -3.53 17.73
CA ALA A 85 -7.91 -2.47 18.64
C ALA A 85 -7.13 -1.17 18.41
N GLU A 86 -5.81 -1.24 18.24
CA GLU A 86 -4.99 -0.08 17.86
C GLU A 86 -5.40 0.52 16.51
N GLN A 87 -5.64 -0.32 15.50
CA GLN A 87 -6.05 0.14 14.18
C GLN A 87 -7.43 0.81 14.23
N TYR A 88 -8.37 0.26 15.01
CA TYR A 88 -9.68 0.85 15.26
C TYR A 88 -9.56 2.23 15.94
N ALA A 89 -8.73 2.32 16.99
CA ALA A 89 -8.49 3.58 17.69
C ALA A 89 -7.81 4.65 16.82
N LYS A 90 -6.87 4.24 15.94
CA LYS A 90 -6.21 5.12 14.97
C LYS A 90 -7.16 5.58 13.86
N ALA A 91 -8.14 4.76 13.49
CA ALA A 91 -9.10 5.11 12.44
C ALA A 91 -10.26 5.99 12.92
N LYS A 92 -10.57 5.98 14.22
CA LYS A 92 -11.55 6.89 14.85
C LYS A 92 -10.97 8.25 15.28
N LYS A 93 -9.64 8.44 15.23
CA LYS A 93 -8.97 9.74 15.42
C LYS A 93 -8.98 10.55 14.14
#